data_AF-A0AA35SKK3-F1
#
_entry.id   AF-A0AA35SKK3-F1
#
_cell.length_a   1.000
_cell.length_b   1.000
_cell.length_c   1.000
_cell.angle_alpha   90.00
_cell.angle_beta   90.00
_cell.angle_gamma   90.00
#
_symmetry.space_group_name_H-M   'P 1'
#
loop_
_entity.id
_entity.type
_entity.pdbx_description
1 polymer ?
#
loop_
_entity_poly.entity_id
_entity_poly.type
_entity_poly.pdbx_seq_one_letter_code
_entity_poly.pdbx_strand_id
1 'polypeptide(L)'
;MFLYEAAGILVVASLSPPEEKGALMTQLLNPLVQKFPIYLNELSTKQKASEQEVLVHVLCNILSFASRASKVFTNHQMAIQNGCLGCFSEPLPVFLKGLEVRVQCSQLQAGVRQYLHRMIICLGDELLKYVPVAVSLLLTDCKSQEIQEFIPLINQLITKYKERISPFLQNVFMPVVQTIVTCLSTPFDPNDMEALRDHQSLQKCYFLFLNSLATNNVTEVIAKGANDLEEVLGTLVQGAIAFPDPMVQKLCFGVLRRLIEVWAREGVMPGFVEYMYKNILPACFHAPLKPTFNLDDGNTFIVRTW
;
A
#
# COMPACT_ATOMS: atom_id res chain seq x y z
N MET A 1 6.45 2.06 -25.68
CA MET A 1 6.36 1.50 -24.30
C MET A 1 6.94 0.08 -24.18
N PHE A 2 6.56 -0.88 -25.03
CA PHE A 2 7.05 -2.28 -24.95
C PHE A 2 8.52 -2.49 -25.31
N LEU A 3 9.17 -1.51 -25.95
CA LEU A 3 10.58 -1.63 -26.36
C LEU A 3 11.54 -1.85 -25.18
N TYR A 4 11.31 -1.19 -24.04
CA TYR A 4 12.13 -1.38 -22.82
C TYR A 4 11.93 -2.77 -22.20
N GLU A 5 10.71 -3.30 -22.28
CA GLU A 5 10.41 -4.66 -21.82
C GLU A 5 11.10 -5.69 -22.72
N ALA A 6 11.02 -5.52 -24.05
CA ALA A 6 11.73 -6.36 -25.02
C ALA A 6 13.25 -6.27 -24.87
N ALA A 7 13.81 -5.07 -24.69
CA ALA A 7 15.23 -4.88 -24.45
C ALA A 7 15.68 -5.59 -23.15
N GLY A 8 14.89 -5.48 -22.08
CA GLY A 8 15.16 -6.20 -20.83
C GLY A 8 15.15 -7.72 -21.00
N ILE A 9 14.20 -8.25 -21.78
CA ILE A 9 14.14 -9.67 -22.13
C ILE A 9 15.39 -10.10 -22.91
N LEU A 10 15.81 -9.32 -23.91
CA LEU A 10 17.01 -9.62 -24.72
C LEU A 10 18.28 -9.63 -23.85
N VAL A 11 18.44 -8.66 -22.94
CA VAL A 11 19.58 -8.62 -22.03
C VAL A 11 19.62 -9.85 -21.13
N VAL A 12 18.50 -10.23 -20.52
CA VAL A 12 18.44 -11.41 -19.63
C VAL A 12 18.60 -12.72 -20.40
N ALA A 13 18.06 -12.81 -21.61
CA ALA A 13 18.15 -14.00 -22.46
C ALA A 13 19.53 -14.16 -23.13
N SER A 14 20.38 -13.13 -23.10
CA SER A 14 21.75 -13.24 -23.61
C SER A 14 22.54 -14.32 -22.84
N LEU A 15 23.49 -14.97 -23.51
CA LEU A 15 24.40 -15.95 -22.91
C LEU A 15 25.58 -15.28 -22.18
N SER A 16 25.54 -13.95 -22.02
CA SER A 16 26.55 -13.15 -21.35
C SER A 16 26.60 -13.39 -19.84
N PRO A 17 27.75 -13.16 -19.18
CA PRO A 17 27.88 -13.23 -17.74
C PRO A 17 27.00 -12.17 -17.02
N PRO A 18 26.65 -12.39 -15.74
CA PRO A 18 25.81 -11.47 -14.97
C PRO A 18 26.31 -10.02 -14.92
N GLU A 19 27.63 -9.82 -14.86
CA GLU A 19 28.24 -8.49 -14.83
C GLU A 19 27.96 -7.70 -16.12
N GLU A 20 28.08 -8.36 -17.27
CA GLU A 20 27.82 -7.75 -18.57
C GLU A 20 26.31 -7.47 -18.75
N LYS A 21 25.45 -8.38 -18.28
CA LYS A 21 23.99 -8.15 -18.25
C LYS A 21 23.63 -6.94 -17.41
N GLY A 22 24.22 -6.79 -16.23
CA GLY A 22 24.07 -5.63 -15.37
C GLY A 22 24.55 -4.34 -16.06
N ALA A 23 25.72 -4.38 -16.71
CA ALA A 23 26.24 -3.22 -17.44
C ALA A 23 25.30 -2.79 -18.59
N LEU A 24 24.80 -3.74 -19.39
CA LEU A 24 23.86 -3.47 -20.48
C LEU A 24 22.53 -2.90 -19.96
N MET A 25 22.00 -3.45 -18.86
CA MET A 25 20.79 -2.93 -18.24
C MET A 25 21.00 -1.52 -17.68
N THR A 26 22.16 -1.25 -17.10
CA THR A 26 22.53 0.08 -16.62
C THR A 26 22.61 1.08 -17.78
N GLN A 27 23.23 0.70 -18.90
CA GLN A 27 23.30 1.53 -20.10
C GLN A 27 21.90 1.81 -20.69
N LEU A 28 21.00 0.84 -20.64
CA LEU A 28 19.61 1.01 -21.06
C LEU A 28 18.85 2.03 -20.20
N LEU A 29 19.07 1.99 -18.87
CA LEU A 29 18.38 2.86 -17.92
C LEU A 29 19.03 4.25 -17.79
N ASN A 30 20.35 4.37 -17.99
CA ASN A 30 21.09 5.60 -17.73
C ASN A 30 20.50 6.87 -18.39
N PRO A 31 20.05 6.87 -19.66
CA PRO A 31 19.42 8.03 -20.26
C PRO A 31 18.14 8.48 -19.53
N LEU A 32 17.39 7.54 -18.95
CA LEU A 32 16.20 7.82 -18.16
C LEU A 32 16.57 8.48 -16.82
N VAL A 33 17.59 7.94 -16.16
CA VAL A 33 18.08 8.43 -14.86
C VAL A 33 18.65 9.85 -14.99
N GLN A 34 19.39 10.12 -16.06
CA GLN A 34 19.98 11.44 -16.31
C GLN A 34 18.93 12.50 -16.67
N LYS A 35 17.91 12.14 -17.47
CA LYS A 35 16.88 13.08 -17.91
C LYS A 35 15.83 13.40 -16.85
N PHE A 36 15.54 12.45 -15.95
CA PHE A 36 14.55 12.63 -14.89
C PHE A 36 14.75 13.91 -14.05
N PRO A 37 15.92 14.16 -13.43
CA PRO A 37 16.13 15.37 -12.63
C PRO A 37 16.11 16.67 -13.46
N ILE A 38 16.48 16.60 -14.74
CA ILE A 38 16.42 17.76 -15.65
C ILE A 38 14.96 18.19 -15.83
N TYR A 39 14.08 17.25 -16.21
CA TYR A 39 12.66 17.54 -16.37
C TYR A 39 11.97 17.88 -15.05
N LEU A 40 12.43 17.31 -13.93
CA LEU A 40 11.91 17.64 -12.61
C LEU A 40 12.21 19.10 -12.21
N ASN A 41 13.43 19.57 -12.51
CA ASN A 41 13.80 20.97 -12.30
C ASN A 41 13.03 21.88 -13.25
N GLU A 42 12.91 21.52 -14.53
CA GLU A 42 12.11 22.28 -15.50
C GLU A 42 10.66 22.44 -15.04
N LEU A 43 10.04 21.37 -14.54
CA LEU A 43 8.67 21.38 -14.03
C LEU A 43 8.45 22.46 -12.96
N SER A 44 9.44 22.64 -12.07
CA SER A 44 9.39 23.64 -11.00
C SER A 44 9.55 25.08 -11.50
N THR A 45 10.15 25.28 -12.69
CA THR A 45 10.36 26.60 -13.30
C THR A 45 9.21 27.06 -14.20
N LYS A 46 8.43 26.12 -14.74
CA LYS A 46 7.33 26.43 -15.66
C LYS A 46 6.13 26.97 -14.89
N GLN A 47 5.53 28.05 -15.39
CA GLN A 47 4.34 28.68 -14.79
C GLN A 47 3.02 28.24 -15.46
N LYS A 48 3.07 27.78 -16.72
CA LYS A 48 1.86 27.38 -17.45
C LYS A 48 1.47 25.94 -17.10
N ALA A 49 0.21 25.74 -16.72
CA ALA A 49 -0.33 24.43 -16.37
C ALA A 49 -0.19 23.39 -17.49
N SER A 50 -0.45 23.76 -18.76
CA SER A 50 -0.33 22.83 -19.89
C SER A 50 1.11 22.36 -20.14
N GLU A 51 2.12 23.22 -19.93
CA GLU A 51 3.53 22.83 -20.04
C GLU A 51 3.94 21.91 -18.88
N GLN A 52 3.40 22.16 -17.68
CA GLN A 52 3.60 21.29 -16.51
C GLN A 52 3.00 19.90 -16.73
N GLU A 53 1.77 19.80 -17.27
CA GLU A 53 1.11 18.50 -17.54
C GLU A 53 1.92 17.64 -18.51
N VAL A 54 2.44 18.25 -19.57
CA VAL A 54 3.30 17.53 -20.54
C VAL A 54 4.58 17.04 -19.86
N LEU A 55 5.21 17.85 -19.02
CA LEU A 55 6.42 17.45 -18.30
C LEU A 55 6.15 16.33 -17.29
N VAL A 56 5.05 16.40 -16.53
CA VAL A 56 4.64 15.30 -15.64
C VAL A 56 4.36 14.03 -16.42
N HIS A 57 3.69 14.12 -17.57
CA HIS A 57 3.49 12.96 -18.44
C HIS A 57 4.82 12.37 -18.93
N VAL A 58 5.81 13.19 -19.26
CA VAL A 58 7.17 12.73 -19.61
C VAL A 58 7.86 12.04 -18.42
N LEU A 59 7.79 12.62 -17.21
CA LEU A 59 8.34 12.03 -15.99
C LEU A 59 7.68 10.67 -15.66
N CYS A 60 6.36 10.60 -15.75
CA CYS A 60 5.61 9.35 -15.56
C CYS A 60 5.97 8.28 -16.62
N ASN A 61 6.23 8.69 -17.86
CA ASN A 61 6.71 7.79 -18.90
C ASN A 61 8.11 7.25 -18.58
N ILE A 62 9.02 8.09 -18.07
CA ILE A 62 10.35 7.66 -17.63
C ILE A 62 10.24 6.57 -16.54
N LEU A 63 9.44 6.82 -15.50
CA LEU A 63 9.17 5.85 -14.43
C LEU A 63 8.55 4.56 -14.97
N SER A 64 7.63 4.69 -15.92
CA SER A 64 6.99 3.56 -16.59
C SER A 64 7.97 2.73 -17.41
N PHE A 65 8.90 3.36 -18.14
CA PHE A 65 9.93 2.65 -18.91
C PHE A 65 10.90 1.89 -17.99
N ALA A 66 11.35 2.51 -16.89
CA ALA A 66 12.16 1.83 -15.88
C ALA A 66 11.40 0.65 -15.24
N SER A 67 10.12 0.84 -14.91
CA SER A 67 9.25 -0.24 -14.40
C SER A 67 9.15 -1.40 -15.38
N ARG A 68 8.98 -1.11 -16.67
CA ARG A 68 8.85 -2.11 -17.74
C ARG A 68 10.14 -2.87 -18.01
N ALA A 69 11.29 -2.21 -17.95
CA ALA A 69 12.59 -2.87 -18.04
C ALA A 69 12.78 -3.91 -16.92
N SER A 70 12.25 -3.66 -15.72
CA SER A 70 12.29 -4.63 -14.63
C SER A 70 11.27 -5.78 -14.75
N LYS A 71 10.37 -5.77 -15.74
CA LYS A 71 9.31 -6.80 -15.87
C LYS A 71 9.86 -8.21 -16.10
N VAL A 72 11.01 -8.28 -16.74
CA VAL A 72 11.72 -9.54 -17.00
C VAL A 72 12.08 -10.29 -15.71
N PHE A 73 12.27 -9.59 -14.59
CA PHE A 73 12.60 -10.20 -13.30
C PHE A 73 11.32 -10.55 -12.53
N THR A 74 10.92 -11.82 -12.52
CA THR A 74 9.71 -12.26 -11.80
C THR A 74 9.86 -12.20 -10.29
N ASN A 75 11.09 -12.28 -9.79
CA ASN A 75 11.42 -12.20 -8.37
C ASN A 75 12.83 -11.62 -8.14
N HIS A 76 13.13 -11.33 -6.88
CA HIS A 76 14.42 -10.79 -6.44
C HIS A 76 15.63 -11.68 -6.75
N GLN A 77 15.48 -13.00 -6.65
CA GLN A 77 16.57 -13.94 -6.92
C GLN A 77 17.02 -13.88 -8.39
N MET A 78 16.08 -13.74 -9.31
CA MET A 78 16.37 -13.61 -10.73
C MET A 78 17.16 -12.31 -11.03
N ALA A 79 16.86 -11.22 -10.33
CA ALA A 79 17.62 -9.97 -10.46
C ALA A 79 19.07 -10.12 -9.97
N ILE A 80 19.28 -10.83 -8.85
CA ILE A 80 20.62 -11.15 -8.31
C ILE A 80 21.40 -12.03 -9.29
N GLN A 81 20.80 -13.13 -9.76
CA GLN A 81 21.46 -14.09 -10.66
C GLN A 81 21.91 -13.47 -11.97
N ASN A 82 21.20 -12.43 -12.44
CA ASN A 82 21.54 -11.71 -13.66
C ASN A 82 22.42 -10.47 -13.41
N GLY A 83 22.86 -10.21 -12.17
CA GLY A 83 23.71 -9.06 -11.85
C GLY A 83 23.01 -7.70 -12.03
N CYS A 84 21.68 -7.69 -12.15
CA CYS A 84 20.91 -6.50 -12.52
C CYS A 84 20.33 -5.75 -11.31
N LEU A 85 20.66 -6.15 -10.08
CA LEU A 85 20.10 -5.55 -8.87
C LEU A 85 20.52 -4.07 -8.73
N GLY A 86 21.82 -3.79 -8.89
CA GLY A 86 22.40 -2.42 -8.84
C GLY A 86 21.78 -1.47 -9.86
N CYS A 87 21.40 -1.99 -11.04
CA CYS A 87 20.81 -1.21 -12.11
C CYS A 87 19.47 -0.56 -11.73
N PHE A 88 18.77 -1.11 -10.74
CA PHE A 88 17.50 -0.58 -10.25
C PHE A 88 17.61 0.05 -8.85
N SER A 89 18.57 -0.37 -8.02
CA SER A 89 18.76 0.23 -6.69
C SER A 89 19.49 1.57 -6.74
N GLU A 90 20.47 1.74 -7.63
CA GLU A 90 21.19 3.02 -7.78
C GLU A 90 20.30 4.17 -8.29
N PRO A 91 19.37 3.97 -9.25
CA PRO A 91 18.50 5.05 -9.72
C PRO A 91 17.31 5.35 -8.80
N LEU A 92 16.94 4.43 -7.91
CA LEU A 92 15.76 4.56 -7.07
C LEU A 92 15.72 5.89 -6.28
N PRO A 93 16.79 6.37 -5.62
CA PRO A 93 16.79 7.67 -4.95
C PRO A 93 16.52 8.84 -5.90
N VAL A 94 16.98 8.76 -7.15
CA VAL A 94 16.75 9.81 -8.15
C VAL A 94 15.28 9.91 -8.50
N PHE A 95 14.61 8.77 -8.68
CA PHE A 95 13.17 8.73 -8.96
C PHE A 95 12.32 9.14 -7.76
N LEU A 96 12.76 8.82 -6.53
CA LEU A 96 12.06 9.21 -5.31
C LEU A 96 12.02 10.72 -5.07
N LYS A 97 12.97 11.49 -5.61
CA LYS A 97 12.91 12.97 -5.60
C LYS A 97 11.64 13.51 -6.28
N GLY A 98 11.00 12.72 -7.15
CA GLY A 98 9.71 13.07 -7.73
C GLY A 98 8.60 13.26 -6.69
N LEU A 99 8.70 12.62 -5.52
CA LEU A 99 7.73 12.75 -4.43
C LEU A 99 7.84 14.08 -3.67
N GLU A 100 8.97 14.78 -3.78
CA GLU A 100 9.20 16.06 -3.10
C GLU A 100 8.53 17.24 -3.83
N VAL A 101 8.17 17.05 -5.11
CA VAL A 101 7.57 18.10 -5.94
C VAL A 101 6.10 18.30 -5.59
N ARG A 102 5.73 19.57 -5.36
CA ARG A 102 4.36 19.97 -5.00
C ARG A 102 3.49 20.34 -6.20
N VAL A 103 4.10 20.67 -7.35
CA VAL A 103 3.39 20.99 -8.60
C VAL A 103 2.87 19.70 -9.21
N GLN A 104 1.56 19.61 -9.47
CA GLN A 104 0.92 18.42 -10.05
C GLN A 104 1.30 17.10 -9.33
N CYS A 105 1.47 17.18 -8.00
CA CYS A 105 2.00 16.10 -7.19
C CYS A 105 1.18 14.80 -7.31
N SER A 106 -0.14 14.88 -7.45
CA SER A 106 -1.03 13.71 -7.50
C SER A 106 -0.64 12.73 -8.63
N GLN A 107 -0.45 13.26 -9.85
CA GLN A 107 -0.09 12.45 -11.03
C GLN A 107 1.32 11.88 -10.93
N LEU A 108 2.29 12.71 -10.50
CA LEU A 108 3.67 12.27 -10.36
C LEU A 108 3.82 11.22 -9.25
N GLN A 109 3.17 11.43 -8.11
CA GLN A 109 3.13 10.45 -7.03
C GLN A 109 2.47 9.14 -7.49
N ALA A 110 1.40 9.17 -8.29
CA ALA A 110 0.81 7.96 -8.87
C ALA A 110 1.83 7.19 -9.74
N GLY A 111 2.60 7.90 -10.57
CA GLY A 111 3.69 7.32 -11.35
C GLY A 111 4.78 6.68 -10.49
N VAL A 112 5.19 7.36 -9.40
CA VAL A 112 6.19 6.83 -8.46
C VAL A 112 5.64 5.64 -7.66
N ARG A 113 4.38 5.68 -7.21
CA ARG A 113 3.69 4.55 -6.55
C ARG A 113 3.70 3.31 -7.44
N GLN A 114 3.33 3.46 -8.72
CA GLN A 114 3.32 2.36 -9.68
C GLN A 114 4.72 1.78 -9.92
N TYR A 115 5.75 2.62 -9.92
CA TYR A 115 7.15 2.18 -9.98
C TYR A 115 7.56 1.42 -8.71
N LEU A 116 7.21 1.92 -7.53
CA LEU A 116 7.49 1.27 -6.24
C LEU A 116 6.87 -0.12 -6.13
N HIS A 117 5.61 -0.30 -6.56
CA HIS A 117 4.96 -1.62 -6.63
C HIS A 117 5.82 -2.67 -7.35
N ARG A 118 6.51 -2.25 -8.41
CA ARG A 118 7.39 -3.11 -9.19
C ARG A 118 8.75 -3.31 -8.51
N MET A 119 9.30 -2.25 -7.91
CA MET A 119 10.55 -2.34 -7.17
C MET A 119 10.46 -3.24 -5.93
N ILE A 120 9.29 -3.35 -5.29
CA ILE A 120 9.06 -4.32 -4.18
C ILE A 120 9.32 -5.77 -4.64
N ILE A 121 8.99 -6.08 -5.90
CA ILE A 121 9.18 -7.42 -6.47
C ILE A 121 10.64 -7.64 -6.87
N CYS A 122 11.26 -6.64 -7.50
CA CYS A 122 12.61 -6.71 -8.06
C CYS A 122 13.72 -6.59 -6.99
N LEU A 123 13.65 -5.55 -6.16
CA LEU A 123 14.74 -5.18 -5.24
C LEU A 123 14.70 -5.93 -3.90
N GLY A 124 13.57 -6.54 -3.54
CA GLY A 124 13.47 -7.30 -2.29
C GLY A 124 13.88 -6.45 -1.09
N ASP A 125 14.80 -6.95 -0.26
CA ASP A 125 15.20 -6.31 1.00
C ASP A 125 15.95 -4.98 0.81
N GLU A 126 16.57 -4.73 -0.34
CA GLU A 126 17.29 -3.47 -0.59
C GLU A 126 16.35 -2.24 -0.58
N LEU A 127 15.08 -2.45 -0.94
CA LEU A 127 14.08 -1.40 -0.95
C LEU A 127 13.75 -0.87 0.45
N LEU A 128 13.91 -1.69 1.51
CA LEU A 128 13.55 -1.31 2.88
C LEU A 128 14.26 -0.04 3.37
N LYS A 129 15.46 0.25 2.85
CA LYS A 129 16.22 1.46 3.16
C LYS A 129 15.50 2.75 2.70
N TYR A 130 14.67 2.64 1.67
CA TYR A 130 14.00 3.75 1.02
C TYR A 130 12.50 3.84 1.36
N VAL A 131 11.91 2.75 1.85
CA VAL A 131 10.49 2.69 2.24
C VAL A 131 10.10 3.81 3.20
N PRO A 132 10.86 4.08 4.29
CA PRO A 132 10.45 5.11 5.25
C PRO A 132 10.29 6.50 4.62
N VAL A 133 11.26 6.91 3.80
CA VAL A 133 11.26 8.20 3.12
C VAL A 133 10.14 8.27 2.07
N ALA A 134 9.97 7.21 1.28
CA ALA A 134 8.94 7.18 0.24
C ALA A 134 7.53 7.26 0.83
N VAL A 135 7.26 6.49 1.90
CA VAL A 135 5.96 6.47 2.56
C VAL A 135 5.67 7.80 3.29
N SER A 136 6.65 8.39 3.99
CA SER A 136 6.43 9.67 4.66
C SER A 136 6.06 10.78 3.66
N LEU A 137 6.70 10.79 2.48
CA LEU A 137 6.40 11.77 1.44
C LEU A 137 5.04 11.51 0.80
N LEU A 138 4.66 10.25 0.58
CA LEU A 138 3.35 9.88 0.01
C LEU A 138 2.17 10.19 0.96
N LEU A 139 2.42 10.21 2.27
CA LEU A 139 1.41 10.55 3.27
C LEU A 139 1.29 12.06 3.53
N THR A 140 2.25 12.86 3.06
CA THR A 140 2.21 14.31 3.26
C THR A 140 1.17 14.94 2.34
N ASP A 141 0.18 15.64 2.92
CA ASP A 141 -0.95 16.27 2.22
C ASP A 141 -1.80 15.29 1.37
N CYS A 142 -1.90 14.04 1.82
CA CYS A 142 -2.57 12.96 1.10
C CYS A 142 -4.09 13.15 1.03
N LYS A 143 -4.66 13.13 -0.18
CA LYS A 143 -6.11 13.23 -0.42
C LYS A 143 -6.82 11.87 -0.41
N SER A 144 -8.15 11.87 -0.37
CA SER A 144 -9.00 10.66 -0.36
C SER A 144 -8.76 9.70 -1.53
N GLN A 145 -8.41 10.19 -2.72
CA GLN A 145 -8.07 9.35 -3.87
C GLN A 145 -6.65 8.77 -3.76
N GLU A 146 -5.70 9.59 -3.32
CA GLU A 146 -4.30 9.19 -3.17
C GLU A 146 -4.12 8.14 -2.08
N ILE A 147 -4.87 8.25 -0.97
CA ILE A 147 -4.84 7.25 0.10
C ILE A 147 -5.40 5.90 -0.40
N GLN A 148 -6.44 5.89 -1.24
CA GLN A 148 -6.97 4.65 -1.83
C GLN A 148 -5.95 3.97 -2.74
N GLU A 149 -5.14 4.73 -3.47
CA GLU A 149 -4.04 4.20 -4.28
C GLU A 149 -2.81 3.79 -3.45
N PHE A 150 -2.61 4.42 -2.30
CA PHE A 150 -1.50 4.15 -1.41
C PHE A 150 -1.69 2.87 -0.58
N ILE A 151 -2.92 2.56 -0.15
CA ILE A 151 -3.21 1.38 0.67
C ILE A 151 -2.76 0.06 0.01
N PRO A 152 -3.02 -0.20 -1.28
CA PRO A 152 -2.47 -1.36 -1.98
C PRO A 152 -0.94 -1.47 -1.90
N LEU A 153 -0.22 -0.34 -1.95
CA LEU A 153 1.24 -0.32 -1.85
C LEU A 153 1.69 -0.76 -0.46
N ILE A 154 1.09 -0.20 0.59
CA ILE A 154 1.38 -0.60 1.97
C ILE A 154 1.03 -2.07 2.23
N ASN A 155 -0.10 -2.55 1.72
CA ASN A 155 -0.49 -3.97 1.85
C ASN A 155 0.51 -4.90 1.17
N GLN A 156 1.05 -4.49 0.02
CA GLN A 156 2.12 -5.23 -0.66
C GLN A 156 3.40 -5.26 0.18
N LEU A 157 3.79 -4.13 0.79
CA LEU A 157 4.93 -4.04 1.70
C LEU A 157 4.76 -4.96 2.93
N ILE A 158 3.60 -4.92 3.59
CA ILE A 158 3.27 -5.79 4.73
C ILE A 158 3.39 -7.25 4.32
N THR A 159 2.78 -7.63 3.20
CA THR A 159 2.79 -9.03 2.73
C THR A 159 4.20 -9.50 2.35
N LYS A 160 5.01 -8.61 1.75
CA LYS A 160 6.36 -8.93 1.30
C LYS A 160 7.36 -9.05 2.45
N TYR A 161 7.32 -8.14 3.41
CA TYR A 161 8.35 -7.99 4.45
C TYR A 161 7.90 -8.47 5.84
N LYS A 162 6.60 -8.59 6.09
CA LYS A 162 5.99 -9.12 7.33
C LYS A 162 6.55 -8.43 8.57
N GLU A 163 7.00 -9.18 9.58
CA GLU A 163 7.54 -8.67 10.84
C GLU A 163 8.70 -7.68 10.66
N ARG A 164 9.50 -7.79 9.57
CA ARG A 164 10.64 -6.90 9.33
C ARG A 164 10.24 -5.44 9.14
N ILE A 165 9.04 -5.17 8.62
CA ILE A 165 8.53 -3.82 8.42
C ILE A 165 7.76 -3.29 9.65
N SER A 166 7.54 -4.13 10.66
CA SER A 166 6.77 -3.79 11.86
C SER A 166 7.27 -2.52 12.59
N PRO A 167 8.59 -2.33 12.85
CA PRO A 167 9.07 -1.14 13.55
C PRO A 167 8.77 0.15 12.79
N PHE A 168 8.80 0.10 11.46
CA PHE A 168 8.43 1.23 10.61
C PHE A 168 6.93 1.49 10.64
N LEU A 169 6.12 0.43 10.52
CA LEU A 169 4.65 0.54 10.56
C LEU A 169 4.15 1.06 11.90
N GLN A 170 4.81 0.75 13.02
CA GLN A 170 4.48 1.30 14.34
C GLN A 170 4.49 2.83 14.35
N ASN A 171 5.40 3.47 13.60
CA ASN A 171 5.49 4.93 13.51
C ASN A 171 4.48 5.54 12.53
N VAL A 172 4.03 4.77 11.53
CA VAL A 172 3.21 5.27 10.41
C VAL A 172 1.74 4.86 10.51
N PHE A 173 1.42 3.84 11.31
CA PHE A 173 0.06 3.32 11.46
C PHE A 173 -0.94 4.39 11.85
N MET A 174 -0.69 5.13 12.93
CA MET A 174 -1.60 6.18 13.39
C MET A 174 -1.77 7.32 12.38
N PRO A 175 -0.70 7.88 11.78
CA PRO A 175 -0.84 8.84 10.68
C PRO A 175 -1.73 8.35 9.52
N VAL A 176 -1.61 7.07 9.14
CA VAL A 176 -2.45 6.47 8.09
C VAL A 176 -3.90 6.39 8.55
N VAL A 177 -4.16 5.85 9.75
CA VAL A 177 -5.51 5.73 10.31
C VAL A 177 -6.18 7.09 10.42
N GLN A 178 -5.50 8.10 10.97
CA GLN A 178 -6.02 9.45 11.12
C GLN A 178 -6.34 10.10 9.77
N THR A 179 -5.47 9.91 8.77
CA THR A 179 -5.71 10.41 7.40
C THR A 179 -6.97 9.78 6.79
N ILE A 180 -7.14 8.46 6.95
CA ILE A 180 -8.33 7.73 6.49
C ILE A 180 -9.57 8.22 7.23
N VAL A 181 -9.55 8.30 8.56
CA VAL A 181 -10.70 8.74 9.38
C VAL A 181 -11.08 10.18 9.03
N THR A 182 -10.12 11.06 8.79
CA THR A 182 -10.36 12.44 8.34
C THR A 182 -11.05 12.46 6.97
N CYS A 183 -10.55 11.65 6.02
CA CYS A 183 -11.17 11.52 4.70
C CYS A 183 -12.60 10.94 4.78
N LEU A 184 -12.83 9.96 5.66
CA LEU A 184 -14.16 9.39 5.90
C LEU A 184 -15.11 10.35 6.62
N SER A 185 -14.60 11.23 7.48
CA SER A 185 -15.43 12.20 8.20
C SER A 185 -15.87 13.38 7.33
N THR A 186 -15.37 13.48 6.10
CA THR A 186 -15.75 14.53 5.17
C THR A 186 -17.21 14.34 4.73
N PRO A 187 -18.11 15.32 4.96
CA PRO A 187 -19.51 15.20 4.59
C PRO A 187 -19.64 15.13 3.06
N PHE A 188 -20.48 14.22 2.58
CA PHE A 188 -20.85 14.10 1.17
C PHE A 188 -22.38 14.14 1.03
N ASP A 189 -22.85 14.56 -0.14
CA ASP A 189 -24.29 14.55 -0.43
C ASP A 189 -24.76 13.09 -0.53
N PRO A 190 -25.73 12.64 0.30
CA PRO A 190 -26.26 11.28 0.22
C PRO A 190 -26.89 10.91 -1.13
N ASN A 191 -27.28 11.91 -1.93
CA ASN A 191 -27.81 11.69 -3.29
C ASN A 191 -26.71 11.55 -4.34
N ASP A 192 -25.46 11.89 -4.01
CA ASP A 192 -24.31 11.69 -4.88
C ASP A 192 -23.83 10.24 -4.79
N MET A 193 -24.27 9.43 -5.76
CA MET A 193 -23.92 8.03 -5.86
C MET A 193 -22.42 7.79 -6.08
N GLU A 194 -21.69 8.75 -6.66
CA GLU A 194 -20.25 8.66 -6.89
C GLU A 194 -19.51 8.87 -5.56
N ALA A 195 -19.87 9.93 -4.82
CA ALA A 195 -19.29 10.19 -3.50
C ALA A 195 -19.60 9.06 -2.49
N LEU A 196 -20.81 8.48 -2.54
CA LEU A 196 -21.16 7.31 -1.73
C LEU A 196 -20.26 6.10 -2.06
N ARG A 197 -20.02 5.84 -3.35
CA ARG A 197 -19.15 4.74 -3.79
C ARG A 197 -17.70 4.96 -3.35
N ASP A 198 -17.19 6.17 -3.49
CA ASP A 198 -15.83 6.53 -3.07
C ASP A 198 -15.65 6.37 -1.56
N HIS A 199 -16.65 6.80 -0.78
CA HIS A 199 -16.66 6.61 0.66
C HIS A 199 -16.63 5.12 1.05
N GLN A 200 -17.46 4.29 0.42
CA GLN A 200 -17.46 2.83 0.64
C GLN A 200 -16.15 2.17 0.21
N SER A 201 -15.56 2.61 -0.90
CA SER A 201 -14.26 2.16 -1.39
C SER A 201 -13.15 2.45 -0.38
N LEU A 202 -13.12 3.67 0.16
CA LEU A 202 -12.16 4.07 1.18
C LEU A 202 -12.32 3.26 2.48
N GLN A 203 -13.55 3.04 2.94
CA GLN A 203 -13.82 2.17 4.10
C GLN A 203 -13.32 0.73 3.84
N LYS A 204 -13.54 0.20 2.64
CA LYS A 204 -13.04 -1.13 2.25
C LYS A 204 -11.52 -1.19 2.24
N CYS A 205 -10.83 -0.15 1.73
CA CYS A 205 -9.38 -0.03 1.78
C CYS A 205 -8.85 -0.05 3.23
N TYR A 206 -9.51 0.69 4.14
CA TYR A 206 -9.15 0.70 5.56
C TYR A 206 -9.20 -0.70 6.18
N PHE A 207 -10.30 -1.43 5.97
CA PHE A 207 -10.40 -2.78 6.51
C PHE A 207 -9.39 -3.74 5.87
N LEU A 208 -9.16 -3.64 4.55
CA LEU A 208 -8.11 -4.41 3.87
C LEU A 208 -6.72 -4.17 4.48
N PHE A 209 -6.42 -2.94 4.87
CA PHE A 209 -5.17 -2.59 5.56
C PHE A 209 -5.06 -3.28 6.93
N LEU A 210 -6.09 -3.18 7.77
CA LEU A 210 -6.13 -3.87 9.07
C LEU A 210 -6.02 -5.39 8.92
N ASN A 211 -6.69 -5.96 7.91
CA ASN A 211 -6.60 -7.38 7.62
C ASN A 211 -5.21 -7.79 7.13
N SER A 212 -4.52 -6.95 6.34
CA SER A 212 -3.14 -7.21 5.92
C SER A 212 -2.21 -7.30 7.14
N LEU A 213 -2.35 -6.40 8.12
CA LEU A 213 -1.59 -6.45 9.37
C LEU A 213 -1.88 -7.74 10.16
N ALA A 214 -3.16 -8.08 10.34
CA ALA A 214 -3.55 -9.26 11.11
C ALA A 214 -3.12 -10.58 10.47
N THR A 215 -3.30 -10.73 9.16
CA THR A 215 -2.96 -11.96 8.41
C THR A 215 -1.45 -12.19 8.29
N ASN A 216 -0.64 -11.13 8.34
CA ASN A 216 0.82 -11.22 8.28
C ASN A 216 1.51 -11.21 9.64
N ASN A 217 0.76 -11.41 10.74
CA ASN A 217 1.26 -11.43 12.13
C ASN A 217 1.94 -10.12 12.56
N VAL A 218 1.51 -8.99 12.01
CA VAL A 218 2.03 -7.66 12.36
C VAL A 218 1.04 -6.93 13.28
N THR A 219 0.37 -7.68 14.17
CA THR A 219 -0.69 -7.18 15.05
C THR A 219 -0.15 -6.29 16.17
N GLU A 220 1.14 -6.40 16.51
CA GLU A 220 1.79 -5.52 17.48
C GLU A 220 1.75 -4.04 17.09
N VAL A 221 1.67 -3.73 15.79
CA VAL A 221 1.52 -2.36 15.27
C VAL A 221 0.21 -1.75 15.77
N ILE A 222 -0.86 -2.54 15.77
CA ILE A 222 -2.19 -2.10 16.23
C ILE A 222 -2.18 -1.96 17.76
N ALA A 223 -1.55 -2.90 18.47
CA ALA A 223 -1.51 -2.88 19.94
C ALA A 223 -0.75 -1.67 20.51
N LYS A 224 0.35 -1.26 19.88
CA LYS A 224 1.15 -0.11 20.33
C LYS A 224 0.54 1.25 20.00
N GLY A 225 -0.49 1.32 19.15
CA GLY A 225 -1.29 2.53 18.90
C GLY A 225 -2.23 2.89 20.04
N ALA A 226 -1.84 2.63 21.29
CA ALA A 226 -2.70 2.41 22.46
C ALA A 226 -3.70 3.53 22.82
N ASN A 227 -3.48 4.76 22.35
CA ASN A 227 -4.39 5.87 22.67
C ASN A 227 -5.73 5.78 21.90
N ASP A 228 -5.73 5.20 20.70
CA ASP A 228 -6.89 5.15 19.81
C ASP A 228 -7.31 3.70 19.47
N LEU A 229 -6.81 2.72 20.22
CA LEU A 229 -7.11 1.31 19.94
C LEU A 229 -8.61 1.01 20.05
N GLU A 230 -9.29 1.59 21.04
CA GLU A 230 -10.74 1.41 21.20
C GLU A 230 -11.50 1.96 19.99
N GLU A 231 -11.03 3.05 19.38
CA GLU A 231 -11.62 3.60 18.16
C GLU A 231 -11.39 2.66 16.98
N VAL A 232 -10.17 2.14 16.79
CA VAL A 232 -9.86 1.17 15.74
C VAL A 232 -10.67 -0.12 15.91
N LEU A 233 -10.79 -0.66 17.12
CA LEU A 233 -11.62 -1.82 17.40
C LEU A 233 -13.11 -1.52 17.22
N GLY A 234 -13.57 -0.33 17.60
CA GLY A 234 -14.93 0.15 17.39
C GLY A 234 -15.29 0.22 15.91
N THR A 235 -14.39 0.75 15.07
CA THR A 235 -14.59 0.78 13.61
C THR A 235 -14.64 -0.62 13.00
N LEU A 236 -13.84 -1.58 13.48
CA LEU A 236 -13.92 -2.99 13.08
C LEU A 236 -15.24 -3.64 13.45
N VAL A 237 -15.73 -3.39 14.67
CA VAL A 237 -17.03 -3.90 15.14
C VAL A 237 -18.17 -3.31 14.30
N GLN A 238 -18.16 -2.01 14.05
CA GLN A 238 -19.15 -1.37 13.18
C GLN A 238 -19.08 -1.91 11.75
N GLY A 239 -17.88 -2.09 11.19
CA GLY A 239 -17.68 -2.70 9.88
C GLY A 239 -18.20 -4.14 9.80
N ALA A 240 -18.06 -4.92 10.88
CA ALA A 240 -18.55 -6.29 10.95
C ALA A 240 -20.09 -6.38 11.00
N ILE A 241 -20.77 -5.43 11.66
CA ILE A 241 -22.22 -5.48 11.87
C ILE A 241 -23.01 -4.69 10.81
N ALA A 242 -22.48 -3.55 10.36
CA ALA A 242 -23.27 -2.53 9.65
C ALA A 242 -22.84 -2.31 8.19
N PHE A 243 -21.72 -2.88 7.74
CA PHE A 243 -21.24 -2.64 6.37
C PHE A 243 -22.11 -3.37 5.33
N PRO A 244 -22.45 -2.76 4.18
CA PRO A 244 -23.33 -3.38 3.18
C PRO A 244 -22.77 -4.61 2.47
N ASP A 245 -21.45 -4.67 2.26
CA ASP A 245 -20.74 -5.77 1.57
C ASP A 245 -20.43 -6.94 2.55
N PRO A 246 -21.02 -8.14 2.36
CA PRO A 246 -20.75 -9.31 3.21
C PRO A 246 -19.27 -9.72 3.22
N MET A 247 -18.53 -9.46 2.13
CA MET A 247 -17.10 -9.76 2.06
C MET A 247 -16.29 -8.91 3.04
N VAL A 248 -16.69 -7.65 3.22
CA VAL A 248 -16.05 -6.74 4.19
C VAL A 248 -16.43 -7.11 5.62
N GLN A 249 -17.69 -7.49 5.88
CA GLN A 249 -18.09 -8.01 7.19
C GLN A 249 -17.23 -9.23 7.60
N LYS A 250 -17.08 -10.20 6.68
CA LYS A 250 -16.24 -11.40 6.89
C LYS A 250 -14.79 -11.03 7.18
N LEU A 251 -14.26 -10.06 6.44
CA LEU A 251 -12.90 -9.57 6.62
C LEU A 251 -12.74 -8.94 8.01
N CYS A 252 -13.66 -8.07 8.46
CA CYS A 252 -13.64 -7.49 9.80
C CYS A 252 -13.71 -8.55 10.91
N PHE A 253 -14.59 -9.55 10.78
CA PHE A 253 -14.62 -10.69 11.72
C PHE A 253 -13.31 -11.48 11.72
N GLY A 254 -12.72 -11.70 10.55
CA GLY A 254 -11.41 -12.34 10.41
C GLY A 254 -10.30 -11.59 11.14
N VAL A 255 -10.27 -10.26 11.02
CA VAL A 255 -9.32 -9.40 11.76
C VAL A 255 -9.56 -9.54 13.26
N LEU A 256 -10.79 -9.33 13.74
CA LEU A 256 -11.12 -9.40 15.17
C LEU A 256 -10.73 -10.75 15.77
N ARG A 257 -11.04 -11.85 15.09
CA ARG A 257 -10.67 -13.21 15.51
C ARG A 257 -9.15 -13.35 15.66
N ARG A 258 -8.39 -12.86 14.68
CA ARG A 258 -6.94 -12.94 14.70
C ARG A 258 -6.31 -12.08 15.79
N LEU A 259 -6.82 -10.88 16.02
CA LEU A 259 -6.37 -10.02 17.11
C LEU A 259 -6.59 -10.70 18.46
N ILE A 260 -7.75 -11.33 18.65
CA ILE A 260 -8.06 -12.05 19.89
C ILE A 260 -7.14 -13.27 20.07
N GLU A 261 -6.94 -14.08 19.04
CA GLU A 261 -6.05 -15.24 19.09
C GLU A 261 -4.61 -14.87 19.52
N VAL A 262 -4.09 -13.75 19.01
CA VAL A 262 -2.71 -13.31 19.28
C VAL A 262 -2.63 -12.62 20.65
N TRP A 263 -3.50 -11.63 20.90
CA TRP A 263 -3.40 -10.82 22.11
C TRP A 263 -3.85 -11.54 23.38
N ALA A 264 -4.79 -12.49 23.27
CA ALA A 264 -5.20 -13.31 24.42
C ALA A 264 -4.09 -14.28 24.86
N ARG A 265 -3.22 -14.72 23.92
CA ARG A 265 -2.08 -15.59 24.23
C ARG A 265 -0.91 -14.82 24.83
N GLU A 266 -0.65 -13.63 24.29
CA GLU A 266 0.53 -12.84 24.64
C GLU A 266 0.28 -11.89 25.83
N GLY A 267 -0.96 -11.77 26.32
CA GLY A 267 -1.29 -10.89 27.46
C GLY A 267 -1.02 -9.41 27.17
N VAL A 268 -1.08 -9.03 25.88
CA VAL A 268 -0.54 -7.78 25.34
C VAL A 268 -1.16 -6.53 25.95
N MET A 269 -2.40 -6.63 26.46
CA MET A 269 -3.12 -5.47 26.97
C MET A 269 -3.99 -5.77 28.21
N PRO A 270 -3.79 -5.06 29.33
CA PRO A 270 -4.72 -5.08 30.44
C PRO A 270 -6.06 -4.45 30.02
N GLY A 271 -7.18 -5.14 30.28
CA GLY A 271 -8.53 -4.66 29.92
C GLY A 271 -9.04 -5.11 28.55
N PHE A 272 -8.20 -5.71 27.69
CA PHE A 272 -8.66 -6.22 26.39
C PHE A 272 -9.75 -7.29 26.54
N VAL A 273 -9.63 -8.16 27.56
CA VAL A 273 -10.65 -9.17 27.87
C VAL A 273 -12.01 -8.53 28.21
N GLU A 274 -12.01 -7.44 28.99
CA GLU A 274 -13.23 -6.73 29.33
C GLU A 274 -13.85 -6.03 28.11
N TYR A 275 -13.03 -5.43 27.26
CA TYR A 275 -13.45 -4.87 25.98
C TYR A 275 -14.06 -5.93 25.05
N MET A 276 -13.47 -7.14 25.00
CA MET A 276 -14.03 -8.26 24.24
C MET A 276 -15.46 -8.58 24.69
N TYR A 277 -15.66 -8.73 26.01
CA TYR A 277 -16.98 -9.05 26.56
C TYR A 277 -18.01 -7.94 26.35
N LYS A 278 -17.59 -6.67 26.43
CA LYS A 278 -18.50 -5.52 26.29
C LYS A 278 -18.86 -5.17 24.85
N ASN A 279 -17.93 -5.30 23.91
CA ASN A 279 -18.09 -4.74 22.56
C ASN A 279 -18.06 -5.79 21.45
N ILE A 280 -17.17 -6.78 21.54
CA ILE A 280 -17.02 -7.79 20.48
C ILE A 280 -18.05 -8.91 20.62
N LEU A 281 -18.28 -9.40 21.84
CA LEU A 281 -19.23 -10.48 22.08
C LEU A 281 -20.67 -10.10 21.68
N PRO A 282 -21.22 -8.92 22.05
CA PRO A 282 -22.56 -8.53 21.60
C PRO A 282 -22.61 -8.34 20.08
N ALA A 283 -21.55 -7.85 19.45
CA ALA A 283 -21.46 -7.72 18.00
C ALA A 283 -21.61 -9.06 17.27
N CYS A 284 -20.97 -10.11 17.80
CA CYS A 284 -21.07 -11.48 17.27
C CYS A 284 -22.49 -12.05 17.37
N PHE A 285 -23.29 -11.63 18.35
CA PHE A 285 -24.70 -12.02 18.45
C PHE A 285 -25.63 -11.11 17.63
N HIS A 286 -25.31 -9.82 17.49
CA HIS A 286 -26.14 -8.87 16.73
C HIS A 286 -26.00 -9.01 15.22
N ALA A 287 -24.82 -9.37 14.70
CA ALA A 287 -24.63 -9.51 13.25
C ALA A 287 -25.50 -10.63 12.62
N PRO A 288 -25.59 -11.85 13.22
CA PRO A 288 -26.47 -12.92 12.72
C PRO A 288 -27.97 -12.65 12.85
N LEU A 289 -28.36 -11.73 13.75
CA LEU A 289 -29.76 -11.36 13.97
C LEU A 289 -30.27 -10.35 12.93
N LYS A 290 -29.40 -9.79 12.07
CA LYS A 290 -29.82 -8.87 11.01
C LYS A 290 -30.37 -9.63 9.79
N PRO A 291 -31.46 -9.12 9.17
CA PRO A 291 -32.08 -9.76 8.00
C PRO A 291 -31.18 -9.79 6.76
N THR A 292 -30.10 -9.00 6.75
CA THR A 292 -29.08 -8.96 5.68
C THR A 292 -28.04 -10.08 5.79
N PHE A 293 -28.04 -10.86 6.88
CA PHE A 293 -27.03 -11.87 7.16
C PHE A 293 -27.50 -13.25 6.66
N ASN A 294 -26.79 -13.80 5.68
CA ASN A 294 -27.18 -15.07 5.06
C ASN A 294 -26.72 -16.28 5.90
N LEU A 295 -27.68 -16.96 6.53
CA LEU A 295 -27.45 -18.14 7.37
C LEU A 295 -27.11 -19.42 6.57
N ASP A 296 -27.38 -19.44 5.27
CA ASP A 296 -27.17 -20.57 4.37
C ASP A 296 -25.85 -20.49 3.58
N ASP A 297 -25.11 -19.40 3.74
CA ASP A 297 -23.77 -19.29 3.17
C ASP A 297 -22.80 -20.18 3.98
N GLY A 298 -22.12 -21.11 3.31
CA GLY A 298 -21.08 -21.95 3.91
C GLY A 298 -19.95 -21.14 4.55
N ASN A 299 -19.83 -19.86 4.21
CA ASN A 299 -18.89 -18.89 4.79
C ASN A 299 -19.31 -18.35 6.17
N THR A 300 -20.56 -18.56 6.59
CA THR A 300 -21.12 -18.15 7.90
C THR A 300 -20.63 -19.04 9.05
N PHE A 301 -19.91 -20.13 8.73
CA PHE A 301 -19.30 -21.02 9.72
C PHE A 301 -18.32 -20.31 10.64
N ILE A 302 -17.62 -19.28 10.17
CA ILE A 302 -16.68 -18.49 10.98
C ILE A 302 -17.41 -17.74 12.10
N VAL A 303 -18.64 -17.27 11.87
CA VAL A 303 -19.44 -16.60 12.91
C VAL A 303 -20.06 -17.63 13.88
N ARG A 304 -20.32 -18.86 13.41
CA ARG A 304 -20.79 -19.97 14.25
C ARG A 304 -19.71 -20.64 15.11
N THR A 305 -18.43 -20.41 14.82
CA THR A 305 -17.29 -21.07 15.50
C THR A 305 -16.50 -20.13 16.42
N TRP A 306 -17.09 -18.97 16.77
CA TRP A 306 -16.65 -18.16 17.90
C TRP A 306 -16.93 -18.86 19.23
#